data_AF-A0A3D0I9S1-F1
#
_entry.id   AF-A0A3D0I9S1-F1
#
_cell.length_a   1.000
_cell.length_b   1.000
_cell.length_c   1.000
_cell.angle_alpha   90.00
_cell.angle_beta   90.00
_cell.angle_gamma   90.00
#
_symmetry.space_group_name_H-M   'P 1'
#
loop_
_entity.id
_entity.type
_entity.pdbx_description
1 polymer ?
#
loop_
_entity_poly.entity_id
_entity_poly.type
_entity_poly.pdbx_seq_one_letter_code
_entity_poly.pdbx_strand_id
1 'polypeptide(L)'
;MHLVTFERREGCAIRDAAERSDESPLGELAALGLDLRPSRSAGARRMGALLPPGPHAGDVVDLNRALAVLHALEDVGAPEAQADSLLPAEPHAFLRQFARTLPAAQQALQFVAEASERYDAPDLVRTGVVLPRRSVRLAAPVPRPGKILGVARNYSAHAAEAGGSAPLEPVLFLKAPSAVIGPEEEIVLPKHSQAVDYEGELAVVIGRVARHLPEEGALEVVAGYTVANDVSARDYQNVRGQHFIGKSCDTFAPLGPSLVTRDEISDPHDLSIRTFLSGELVQSARTKEMVFPIARILAFASKLMTLEPGDVLLTGTPAGVGMARKPPRYLQEGDVVDVEIERIGRLRSFVTVERS
;
A
#
# COMPACT_ATOMS: atom_id res chain seq x y z
N MET A 1 -3.74 -10.85 -5.87
CA MET A 1 -4.07 -9.54 -6.47
C MET A 1 -3.18 -8.40 -5.95
N HIS A 2 -2.99 -7.35 -6.76
CA HIS A 2 -2.38 -6.07 -6.36
C HIS A 2 -3.48 -5.04 -6.04
N LEU A 3 -3.87 -4.94 -4.77
CA LEU A 3 -4.87 -3.97 -4.31
C LEU A 3 -4.28 -2.57 -4.22
N VAL A 4 -5.03 -1.56 -4.65
CA VAL A 4 -4.63 -0.16 -4.57
C VAL A 4 -5.74 0.67 -3.94
N THR A 5 -5.34 1.73 -3.24
CA THR A 5 -6.24 2.85 -3.01
C THR A 5 -6.00 3.87 -4.10
N PHE A 6 -7.07 4.40 -4.70
CA PHE A 6 -6.95 5.41 -5.74
C PHE A 6 -7.98 6.52 -5.58
N GLU A 7 -7.68 7.66 -6.20
CA GLU A 7 -8.58 8.79 -6.37
C GLU A 7 -8.64 9.13 -7.86
N ARG A 8 -9.83 9.45 -8.37
CA ARG A 8 -9.97 9.93 -9.76
C ARG A 8 -9.44 11.36 -9.83
N ARG A 9 -8.63 11.67 -10.86
CA ARG A 9 -8.15 13.03 -11.10
C ARG A 9 -9.31 13.91 -11.57
N GLU A 10 -9.46 15.08 -10.97
CA GLU A 10 -10.43 16.08 -11.42
C GLU A 10 -10.14 16.50 -12.86
N GLY A 11 -11.20 16.73 -13.66
CA GLY A 11 -11.08 17.20 -15.04
C GLY A 11 -10.63 16.14 -16.07
N CYS A 12 -10.20 14.95 -15.65
CA CYS A 12 -9.98 13.82 -16.56
C CYS A 12 -11.33 13.16 -16.89
N ALA A 13 -12.20 13.90 -17.59
CA ALA A 13 -13.46 13.35 -18.02
C ALA A 13 -13.20 12.24 -19.03
N ILE A 14 -13.95 11.14 -18.93
CA ILE A 14 -14.01 10.07 -19.92
C ILE A 14 -14.77 10.61 -21.15
N ARG A 15 -14.27 11.70 -21.76
CA ARG A 15 -14.95 12.49 -22.80
C ARG A 15 -14.54 12.11 -24.22
N ASP A 16 -13.47 11.35 -24.39
CA ASP A 16 -12.92 11.03 -25.72
C ASP A 16 -13.42 9.70 -26.30
N ALA A 17 -14.45 9.07 -25.70
CA ALA A 17 -15.13 7.91 -26.29
C ALA A 17 -16.43 8.30 -27.03
N ALA A 18 -16.50 9.55 -27.51
CA ALA A 18 -17.62 10.03 -28.30
C ALA A 18 -17.48 9.53 -29.75
N GLU A 19 -18.58 8.95 -30.25
CA GLU A 19 -18.81 8.42 -31.61
C GLU A 19 -18.61 6.90 -31.78
N ARG A 20 -19.44 6.12 -31.08
CA ARG A 20 -20.02 4.86 -31.61
C ARG A 20 -21.31 4.50 -30.88
N SER A 21 -22.35 4.18 -31.65
CA SER A 21 -23.61 3.61 -31.21
C SER A 21 -23.38 2.14 -30.86
N ASP A 22 -23.35 1.77 -29.58
CA ASP A 22 -23.13 0.38 -29.17
C ASP A 22 -24.43 -0.28 -28.72
N GLU A 23 -24.83 -1.31 -29.47
CA GLU A 23 -25.90 -2.28 -29.15
C GLU A 23 -25.41 -3.35 -28.14
N SER A 24 -24.27 -3.15 -27.47
CA SER A 24 -23.73 -4.09 -26.48
C SER A 24 -24.37 -3.86 -25.10
N PRO A 25 -24.61 -4.91 -24.28
CA PRO A 25 -25.16 -4.75 -22.93
C PRO A 25 -24.35 -3.81 -22.04
N LEU A 26 -23.01 -3.79 -22.17
CA LEU A 26 -22.16 -2.82 -21.45
C LEU A 26 -22.33 -1.39 -21.98
N GLY A 27 -22.51 -1.22 -23.30
CA GLY A 27 -22.85 0.05 -23.93
C GLY A 27 -24.16 0.61 -23.41
N GLU A 28 -25.19 -0.22 -23.28
CA GLU A 28 -26.48 0.15 -22.68
C GLU A 28 -26.33 0.54 -21.20
N LEU A 29 -25.62 -0.25 -20.40
CA LEU A 29 -25.37 0.08 -18.98
C LEU A 29 -24.57 1.38 -18.81
N ALA A 30 -23.63 1.66 -19.71
CA ALA A 30 -22.90 2.92 -19.74
C ALA A 30 -23.83 4.09 -20.11
N ALA A 31 -24.76 3.90 -21.05
CA ALA A 31 -25.72 4.90 -21.50
C ALA A 31 -26.84 5.17 -20.49
N LEU A 32 -27.25 4.15 -19.72
CA LEU A 32 -28.28 4.24 -18.68
C LEU A 32 -27.85 5.05 -17.46
N GLY A 33 -26.56 5.42 -17.39
CA GLY A 33 -26.06 6.31 -16.35
C GLY A 33 -26.35 5.78 -14.95
N LEU A 34 -26.31 4.45 -14.74
CA LEU A 34 -26.36 3.78 -13.43
C LEU A 34 -25.59 4.64 -12.44
N ASP A 35 -26.33 5.33 -11.57
CA ASP A 35 -26.03 6.66 -11.02
C ASP A 35 -24.52 6.83 -10.78
N LEU A 36 -23.84 7.36 -11.80
CA LEU A 36 -22.42 7.71 -11.80
C LEU A 36 -22.14 8.90 -10.89
N ARG A 37 -23.06 9.22 -9.96
CA ARG A 37 -22.76 10.16 -8.90
C ARG A 37 -21.49 9.65 -8.22
N PRO A 38 -20.37 10.39 -8.33
CA PRO A 38 -19.30 10.21 -7.37
C PRO A 38 -20.00 10.27 -6.03
N SER A 39 -19.82 9.27 -5.15
CA SER A 39 -20.18 9.48 -3.74
C SER A 39 -19.64 10.88 -3.40
N ARG A 40 -20.55 11.84 -3.13
CA ARG A 40 -20.44 13.32 -3.22
C ARG A 40 -19.09 14.04 -2.97
N SER A 41 -18.00 13.56 -3.51
CA SER A 41 -16.66 14.04 -3.26
C SER A 41 -15.77 13.59 -4.40
N ALA A 42 -15.56 14.49 -5.35
CA ALA A 42 -14.25 14.55 -5.98
C ALA A 42 -13.19 14.46 -4.86
N GLY A 43 -12.20 13.58 -5.02
CA GLY A 43 -11.20 13.29 -3.97
C GLY A 43 -11.54 12.15 -2.99
N ALA A 44 -12.68 11.45 -3.11
CA ALA A 44 -12.88 10.22 -2.33
C ALA A 44 -11.92 9.11 -2.77
N ARG A 45 -11.18 8.57 -1.80
CA ARG A 45 -10.35 7.37 -1.95
C ARG A 45 -11.24 6.15 -2.11
N ARG A 46 -10.94 5.33 -3.11
CA ARG A 46 -11.65 4.07 -3.41
C ARG A 46 -10.66 2.91 -3.50
N MET A 47 -11.15 1.72 -3.22
CA MET A 47 -10.43 0.46 -3.41
C MET A 47 -10.50 0.03 -4.87
N GLY A 48 -9.33 -0.30 -5.40
CA GLY A 48 -9.18 -0.87 -6.72
C GLY A 48 -8.13 -1.96 -6.74
N ALA A 49 -7.83 -2.44 -7.94
CA ALA A 49 -6.74 -3.36 -8.18
C ALA A 49 -6.04 -3.02 -9.50
N LEU A 50 -4.73 -3.23 -9.55
CA LEU A 50 -3.96 -3.07 -10.79
C LEU A 50 -4.21 -4.24 -11.72
N LEU A 51 -4.45 -3.96 -13.00
CA LEU A 51 -4.47 -4.99 -14.03
C LEU A 51 -3.06 -5.57 -14.23
N PRO A 52 -2.95 -6.91 -14.36
CA PRO A 52 -1.67 -7.59 -14.56
C PRO A 52 -1.04 -7.25 -15.92
N PRO A 53 0.19 -7.73 -16.21
CA PRO A 53 0.81 -7.56 -17.51
C PRO A 53 -0.09 -8.03 -18.67
N GLY A 54 -0.22 -7.20 -19.70
CA GLY A 54 -1.13 -7.41 -20.82
C GLY A 54 -1.58 -6.08 -21.45
N PRO A 55 -2.54 -6.10 -22.39
CA PRO A 55 -3.27 -4.91 -22.79
C PRO A 55 -3.87 -4.27 -21.52
N HIS A 56 -3.65 -2.96 -21.30
CA HIS A 56 -4.09 -2.23 -20.09
C HIS A 56 -3.31 -2.52 -18.80
N ALA A 57 -2.10 -3.09 -18.89
CA ALA A 57 -1.24 -3.28 -17.72
C ALA A 57 -1.07 -1.99 -16.90
N GLY A 58 -1.34 -2.06 -15.61
CA GLY A 58 -1.26 -0.92 -14.69
C GLY A 58 -2.47 0.01 -14.68
N ASP A 59 -3.46 -0.17 -15.56
CA ASP A 59 -4.77 0.45 -15.39
C ASP A 59 -5.45 -0.10 -14.12
N VAL A 60 -6.37 0.67 -13.56
CA VAL A 60 -7.00 0.37 -12.28
C VAL A 60 -8.42 -0.12 -12.48
N VAL A 61 -8.74 -1.28 -11.93
CA VAL A 61 -10.11 -1.76 -11.79
C VAL A 61 -10.71 -1.13 -10.53
N ASP A 62 -11.84 -0.43 -10.66
CA ASP A 62 -12.68 -0.02 -9.52
C ASP A 62 -13.49 -1.25 -9.07
N LEU A 63 -13.03 -1.93 -8.01
CA LEU A 63 -13.51 -3.25 -7.60
C LEU A 63 -15.01 -3.26 -7.27
N ASN A 64 -15.46 -2.25 -6.54
CA ASN A 64 -16.87 -2.09 -6.18
C ASN A 64 -17.72 -1.82 -7.43
N ARG A 65 -17.25 -0.97 -8.36
CA ARG A 65 -17.96 -0.70 -9.61
C ARG A 65 -18.03 -1.93 -10.51
N ALA A 66 -16.95 -2.69 -10.62
CA ALA A 66 -16.92 -3.95 -11.35
C ALA A 66 -17.99 -4.93 -10.84
N LEU A 67 -18.11 -5.07 -9.52
CA LEU A 67 -19.13 -5.92 -8.91
C LEU A 67 -20.56 -5.39 -9.15
N ALA A 68 -20.77 -4.07 -9.08
CA ALA A 68 -22.07 -3.48 -9.37
C ALA A 68 -22.49 -3.72 -10.83
N VAL A 69 -21.57 -3.59 -11.79
CA VAL A 69 -21.85 -3.86 -13.21
C VAL A 69 -22.14 -5.35 -13.43
N LEU A 70 -21.40 -6.25 -12.77
CA LEU A 70 -21.71 -7.68 -12.82
C LEU A 70 -23.13 -7.96 -12.33
N HIS A 71 -23.51 -7.47 -11.15
CA HIS A 71 -24.85 -7.64 -10.60
C HIS A 71 -25.95 -7.04 -11.50
N ALA A 72 -25.67 -5.91 -12.18
CA ALA A 72 -26.61 -5.32 -13.12
C ALA A 72 -26.82 -6.21 -14.36
N LEU A 73 -25.75 -6.83 -14.88
CA LEU A 73 -25.84 -7.80 -15.98
C LEU A 73 -26.58 -9.09 -15.59
N GLU A 74 -26.55 -9.44 -14.30
CA GLU A 74 -27.27 -10.58 -13.74
C GLU A 74 -28.73 -10.25 -13.33
N ASP A 75 -29.22 -9.04 -13.64
CA ASP A 75 -30.55 -8.54 -13.28
C ASP A 75 -30.85 -8.59 -11.77
N VAL A 76 -29.81 -8.38 -10.96
CA VAL A 76 -29.95 -8.28 -9.49
C VAL A 76 -30.59 -6.93 -9.15
N GLY A 77 -31.67 -6.95 -8.37
CA GLY A 77 -32.30 -5.72 -7.89
C GLY A 77 -31.36 -4.87 -7.03
N ALA A 78 -31.24 -3.57 -7.35
CA ALA A 78 -30.37 -2.60 -6.69
C ALA A 78 -28.86 -2.99 -6.68
N PRO A 79 -28.22 -3.12 -7.86
CA PRO A 79 -26.88 -3.69 -8.00
C PRO A 79 -25.79 -2.91 -7.26
N GLU A 80 -25.87 -1.57 -7.20
CA GLU A 80 -24.91 -0.75 -6.45
C GLU A 80 -24.99 -0.98 -4.95
N ALA A 81 -26.21 -1.03 -4.39
CA ALA A 81 -26.40 -1.25 -2.96
C ALA A 81 -25.87 -2.63 -2.53
N GLN A 82 -26.06 -3.64 -3.39
CA GLN A 82 -25.54 -4.98 -3.16
C GLN A 82 -24.01 -5.01 -3.22
N ALA A 83 -23.41 -4.32 -4.20
CA ALA A 83 -21.95 -4.19 -4.29
C ALA A 83 -21.36 -3.45 -3.09
N ASP A 84 -21.97 -2.36 -2.63
CA ASP A 84 -21.52 -1.60 -1.45
C ASP A 84 -21.58 -2.42 -0.16
N SER A 85 -22.57 -3.31 -0.04
CA SER A 85 -22.73 -4.21 1.10
C SER A 85 -21.64 -5.28 1.16
N LEU A 86 -21.32 -5.90 0.01
CA LEU A 86 -20.36 -7.00 -0.08
C LEU A 86 -18.90 -6.53 -0.20
N LEU A 87 -18.70 -5.38 -0.85
CA LEU A 87 -17.41 -4.87 -1.28
C LEU A 87 -17.39 -3.35 -1.15
N PRO A 88 -17.29 -2.81 0.09
CA PRO A 88 -17.26 -1.37 0.31
C PRO A 88 -16.16 -0.70 -0.52
N ALA A 89 -16.51 0.37 -1.22
CA ALA A 89 -15.53 1.11 -2.03
C ALA A 89 -14.49 1.85 -1.18
N GLU A 90 -14.85 2.29 0.02
CA GLU A 90 -13.95 3.08 0.89
C GLU A 90 -12.87 2.17 1.51
N PRO A 91 -11.56 2.52 1.40
CA PRO A 91 -10.45 1.67 1.84
C PRO A 91 -10.50 1.20 3.28
N HIS A 92 -10.84 2.08 4.22
CA HIS A 92 -10.90 1.70 5.63
C HIS A 92 -12.04 0.71 5.90
N ALA A 93 -13.21 0.92 5.30
CA ALA A 93 -14.34 -0.01 5.38
C ALA A 93 -14.00 -1.37 4.76
N PHE A 94 -13.33 -1.38 3.60
CA PHE A 94 -12.85 -2.60 2.96
C PHE A 94 -11.87 -3.36 3.85
N LEU A 95 -10.82 -2.71 4.35
CA LEU A 95 -9.75 -3.34 5.13
C LEU A 95 -10.26 -3.88 6.47
N ARG A 96 -11.17 -3.18 7.14
CA ARG A 96 -11.80 -3.66 8.38
C ARG A 96 -12.55 -4.98 8.21
N GLN A 97 -13.00 -5.26 7.00
CA GLN A 97 -13.76 -6.46 6.65
C GLN A 97 -13.01 -7.34 5.64
N PHE A 98 -11.69 -7.22 5.56
CA PHE A 98 -10.86 -7.80 4.50
C PHE A 98 -11.20 -9.26 4.18
N ALA A 99 -11.29 -10.13 5.20
CA ALA A 99 -11.61 -11.55 5.00
C ALA A 99 -12.99 -11.79 4.38
N ARG A 100 -13.97 -10.90 4.62
CA ARG A 100 -15.32 -10.98 4.05
C ARG A 100 -15.42 -10.36 2.67
N THR A 101 -14.64 -9.31 2.39
CA THR A 101 -14.67 -8.60 1.10
C THR A 101 -13.81 -9.27 0.03
N LEU A 102 -12.81 -10.06 0.43
CA LEU A 102 -11.86 -10.68 -0.50
C LEU A 102 -12.53 -11.56 -1.59
N PRO A 103 -13.50 -12.44 -1.29
CA PRO A 103 -14.17 -13.22 -2.33
C PRO A 103 -14.91 -12.36 -3.35
N ALA A 104 -15.57 -11.28 -2.90
CA ALA A 104 -16.25 -10.34 -3.77
C ALA A 104 -15.26 -9.55 -4.65
N ALA A 105 -14.09 -9.19 -4.11
CA ALA A 105 -13.01 -8.58 -4.88
C ALA A 105 -12.45 -9.53 -5.96
N GLN A 106 -12.31 -10.82 -5.65
CA GLN A 106 -11.90 -11.85 -6.61
C GLN A 106 -12.93 -12.02 -7.73
N GLN A 107 -14.21 -12.08 -7.37
CA GLN A 107 -15.31 -12.15 -8.35
C GLN A 107 -15.32 -10.92 -9.27
N ALA A 108 -15.15 -9.72 -8.72
CA ALA A 108 -15.04 -8.48 -9.50
C ALA A 108 -13.87 -8.52 -10.51
N LEU A 109 -12.70 -9.01 -10.08
CA LEU A 109 -11.54 -9.15 -10.98
C LEU A 109 -11.73 -10.23 -12.04
N GLN A 110 -12.33 -11.35 -11.67
CA GLN A 110 -12.66 -12.41 -12.62
C GLN A 110 -13.65 -11.90 -13.69
N PHE A 111 -14.69 -11.17 -13.27
CA PHE A 111 -15.61 -10.52 -14.20
C PHE A 111 -14.86 -9.61 -15.17
N VAL A 112 -13.94 -8.76 -14.70
CA VAL A 112 -13.18 -7.87 -15.59
C VAL A 112 -12.27 -8.64 -16.55
N ALA A 113 -11.65 -9.73 -16.11
CA ALA A 113 -10.85 -10.59 -16.98
C ALA A 113 -11.71 -11.19 -18.10
N GLU A 114 -12.86 -11.77 -17.78
CA GLU A 114 -13.80 -12.33 -18.75
C GLU A 114 -14.41 -11.26 -19.67
N ALA A 115 -14.74 -10.09 -19.12
CA ALA A 115 -15.33 -8.99 -19.88
C ALA A 115 -14.31 -8.39 -20.86
N SER A 116 -13.02 -8.37 -20.51
CA SER A 116 -11.95 -7.88 -21.39
C SER A 116 -11.72 -8.78 -22.62
N GLU A 117 -12.19 -10.03 -22.58
CA GLU A 117 -12.19 -10.94 -23.74
C GLU A 117 -13.43 -10.78 -24.63
N ARG A 118 -14.53 -10.26 -24.06
CA ARG A 118 -15.85 -10.19 -24.72
C ARG A 118 -16.20 -8.80 -25.26
N TYR A 119 -15.66 -7.75 -24.64
CA TYR A 119 -16.02 -6.37 -24.93
C TYR A 119 -14.78 -5.54 -25.24
N ASP A 120 -14.96 -4.48 -26.02
CA ASP A 120 -13.88 -3.56 -26.34
C ASP A 120 -13.48 -2.73 -25.10
N ALA A 121 -12.19 -2.43 -24.96
CA ALA A 121 -11.67 -1.67 -23.81
C ALA A 121 -12.38 -0.30 -23.58
N PRO A 122 -12.76 0.47 -24.62
CA PRO A 122 -13.57 1.67 -24.44
C PRO A 122 -14.88 1.44 -23.68
N ASP A 123 -15.52 0.27 -23.80
CA ASP A 123 -16.77 -0.05 -23.08
C ASP A 123 -16.52 -0.16 -21.58
N LEU A 124 -15.49 -0.91 -21.21
CA LEU A 124 -15.07 -1.07 -19.82
C LEU A 124 -14.61 0.25 -19.19
N VAL A 125 -14.04 1.14 -20.00
CA VAL A 125 -13.69 2.50 -19.56
C VAL A 125 -14.95 3.36 -19.40
N ARG A 126 -15.89 3.34 -20.34
CA ARG A 126 -17.16 4.11 -20.28
C ARG A 126 -18.02 3.72 -19.08
N THR A 127 -18.05 2.44 -18.71
CA THR A 127 -18.76 1.96 -17.51
C THR A 127 -18.10 2.41 -16.20
N GLY A 128 -16.85 2.89 -16.27
CA GLY A 128 -16.05 3.29 -15.12
C GLY A 128 -15.48 2.12 -14.31
N VAL A 129 -15.55 0.91 -14.86
CA VAL A 129 -15.00 -0.33 -14.29
C VAL A 129 -13.48 -0.34 -14.39
N VAL A 130 -12.96 -0.04 -15.59
CA VAL A 130 -11.53 0.10 -15.85
C VAL A 130 -11.19 1.58 -15.98
N LEU A 131 -10.18 2.02 -15.25
CA LEU A 131 -9.73 3.41 -15.23
C LEU A 131 -8.30 3.46 -15.76
N PRO A 132 -8.03 4.22 -16.85
CA PRO A 132 -6.68 4.40 -17.33
C PRO A 132 -5.74 4.90 -16.23
N ARG A 133 -4.53 4.36 -16.11
CA ARG A 133 -3.58 4.76 -15.03
C ARG A 133 -3.36 6.26 -14.91
N ARG A 134 -3.45 6.99 -16.05
CA ARG A 134 -3.33 8.45 -16.14
C ARG A 134 -4.51 9.23 -15.56
N SER A 135 -5.70 8.63 -15.46
CA SER A 135 -6.91 9.27 -14.94
C SER A 135 -7.04 9.14 -13.43
N VAL A 136 -6.12 8.42 -12.77
CA VAL A 136 -6.13 8.19 -11.33
C VAL A 136 -4.83 8.65 -10.67
N ARG A 137 -4.92 8.95 -9.38
CA ARG A 137 -3.78 9.07 -8.46
C ARG A 137 -3.86 7.90 -7.50
N LEU A 138 -2.76 7.18 -7.33
CA LEU A 138 -2.66 6.15 -6.30
C LEU A 138 -2.39 6.82 -4.95
N ALA A 139 -3.01 6.32 -3.89
CA ALA A 139 -2.69 6.67 -2.52
C ALA A 139 -2.07 5.46 -1.81
N ALA A 140 -1.64 5.64 -0.56
CA ALA A 140 -1.17 4.52 0.26
C ALA A 140 -2.23 3.40 0.31
N PRO A 141 -1.86 2.11 0.14
CA PRO A 141 -2.83 1.01 0.19
C PRO A 141 -3.60 0.93 1.51
N VAL A 142 -2.99 1.44 2.59
CA VAL A 142 -3.62 1.61 3.91
C VAL A 142 -3.48 3.08 4.31
N PRO A 143 -4.40 3.97 3.92
CA PRO A 143 -4.21 5.41 4.09
C PRO A 143 -4.26 5.89 5.55
N ARG A 144 -4.94 5.14 6.42
CA ARG A 144 -5.05 5.45 7.84
C ARG A 144 -5.06 4.17 8.68
N PRO A 145 -3.88 3.56 8.91
CA PRO A 145 -3.77 2.39 9.79
C PRO A 145 -4.30 2.70 11.19
N GLY A 146 -4.86 1.71 11.89
CA GLY A 146 -5.20 1.86 13.31
C GLY A 146 -3.94 2.11 14.15
N LYS A 147 -2.88 1.35 13.85
CA LYS A 147 -1.52 1.56 14.34
C LYS A 147 -0.48 1.12 13.30
N ILE A 148 0.70 1.72 13.41
CA ILE A 148 1.90 1.28 12.69
C ILE A 148 2.91 0.81 13.73
N LEU A 149 3.23 -0.48 13.70
CA LEU A 149 4.26 -1.10 14.51
C LEU A 149 5.55 -1.18 13.69
N GLY A 150 6.69 -0.79 14.25
CA GLY A 150 8.00 -0.99 13.64
C GLY A 150 8.86 -1.91 14.49
N VAL A 151 9.81 -2.61 13.85
CA VAL A 151 10.78 -3.49 14.53
C VAL A 151 12.19 -2.93 14.36
N ALA A 152 12.80 -2.51 15.46
CA ALA A 152 14.15 -1.98 15.43
C ALA A 152 15.18 -3.11 15.26
N ARG A 153 16.21 -2.86 14.43
CA ARG A 153 17.40 -3.72 14.28
C ARG A 153 17.09 -5.17 13.89
N ASN A 154 16.14 -5.36 12.99
CA ASN A 154 15.73 -6.70 12.55
C ASN A 154 16.60 -7.29 11.42
N TYR A 155 17.70 -6.65 11.02
CA TYR A 155 18.70 -7.21 10.10
C TYR A 155 20.07 -7.19 10.78
N SER A 156 20.78 -8.32 10.76
CA SER A 156 22.08 -8.45 11.44
C SER A 156 23.12 -7.45 10.92
N ALA A 157 23.17 -7.25 9.60
CA ALA A 157 24.09 -6.28 8.98
C ALA A 157 23.77 -4.83 9.40
N HIS A 158 22.48 -4.50 9.53
CA HIS A 158 22.04 -3.19 10.00
C HIS A 158 22.36 -2.97 11.49
N ALA A 159 22.19 -4.00 12.32
CA ALA A 159 22.59 -3.94 13.73
C ALA A 159 24.11 -3.69 13.86
N ALA A 160 24.91 -4.36 13.02
CA ALA A 160 26.37 -4.22 13.01
C ALA A 160 26.84 -2.82 12.58
N GLU A 161 26.25 -2.22 11.53
CA GLU A 161 26.63 -0.86 11.09
C GLU A 161 26.23 0.21 12.10
N ALA A 162 25.20 -0.05 12.90
CA ALA A 162 24.80 0.80 14.03
C ALA A 162 25.64 0.56 15.30
N GLY A 163 26.69 -0.26 15.24
CA GLY A 163 27.64 -0.49 16.33
C GLY A 163 27.14 -1.42 17.44
N GLY A 164 26.14 -2.28 17.17
CA GLY A 164 25.56 -3.18 18.15
C GLY A 164 25.39 -4.62 17.66
N SER A 165 24.88 -5.49 18.53
CA SER A 165 24.39 -6.83 18.17
C SER A 165 22.88 -6.78 17.90
N ALA A 166 22.38 -7.79 17.19
CA ALA A 166 20.95 -8.02 17.10
C ALA A 166 20.35 -8.21 18.52
N PRO A 167 19.15 -7.68 18.81
CA PRO A 167 18.45 -7.95 20.05
C PRO A 167 18.16 -9.44 20.27
N LEU A 168 17.87 -9.86 21.51
CA LEU A 168 17.43 -11.23 21.82
C LEU A 168 15.93 -11.47 21.52
N GLU A 169 15.14 -10.38 21.56
CA GLU A 169 13.71 -10.36 21.31
C GLU A 169 13.33 -9.15 20.42
N PRO A 170 12.19 -9.19 19.70
CA PRO A 170 11.76 -8.07 18.87
C PRO A 170 11.61 -6.77 19.67
N VAL A 171 12.28 -5.71 19.23
CA VAL A 171 12.16 -4.36 19.82
C VAL A 171 11.09 -3.59 19.04
N LEU A 172 9.87 -3.56 19.58
CA LEU A 172 8.74 -2.91 18.95
C LEU A 172 8.68 -1.42 19.28
N PHE A 173 8.28 -0.60 18.31
CA PHE A 173 7.91 0.80 18.52
C PHE A 173 6.67 1.17 17.69
N LEU A 174 6.07 2.33 18.01
CA LEU A 174 4.94 2.87 17.27
C LEU A 174 5.38 4.02 16.35
N LYS A 175 4.73 4.12 15.20
CA LYS A 175 4.69 5.33 14.36
C LYS A 175 3.28 5.89 14.34
N ALA A 176 3.16 7.21 14.22
CA ALA A 176 1.87 7.87 14.09
C ALA A 176 1.20 7.52 12.75
N PRO A 177 -0.10 7.15 12.73
CA PRO A 177 -0.86 6.99 11.49
C PRO A 177 -0.96 8.26 10.63
N SER A 178 -0.70 9.45 11.20
CA SER A 178 -0.62 10.71 10.45
C SER A 178 0.59 10.81 9.53
N ALA A 179 1.63 10.00 9.77
CA ALA A 179 2.85 10.00 8.97
C ALA A 179 2.66 9.37 7.57
N VAL A 180 1.54 8.70 7.31
CA VAL A 180 1.32 7.94 6.08
C VAL A 180 1.15 8.84 4.87
N ILE A 181 1.92 8.55 3.83
CA ILE A 181 1.74 9.08 2.47
C ILE A 181 1.79 7.94 1.45
N GLY A 182 1.19 8.15 0.29
CA GLY A 182 1.17 7.21 -0.81
C GLY A 182 2.36 7.33 -1.78
N PRO A 183 2.29 6.60 -2.90
CA PRO A 183 3.26 6.71 -3.99
C PRO A 183 3.25 8.10 -4.61
N GLU A 184 4.44 8.58 -5.00
CA GLU A 184 4.67 9.86 -5.66
C GLU A 184 4.30 11.09 -4.79
N GLU A 185 4.01 10.89 -3.50
CA GLU A 185 3.82 11.97 -2.52
C GLU A 185 5.15 12.41 -1.90
N GLU A 186 5.12 13.54 -1.20
CA GLU A 186 6.31 14.21 -0.69
C GLU A 186 6.68 13.77 0.74
N ILE A 187 7.94 13.40 0.94
CA ILE A 187 8.58 13.36 2.26
C ILE A 187 9.02 14.79 2.57
N VAL A 188 8.41 15.40 3.57
CA VAL A 188 8.69 16.79 3.98
C VAL A 188 9.75 16.77 5.08
N LEU A 189 10.92 17.34 4.78
CA LEU A 189 11.98 17.57 5.76
C LEU A 189 11.52 18.63 6.75
N PRO A 190 11.34 18.29 8.05
CA PRO A 190 10.85 19.26 9.01
C PRO A 190 11.96 20.25 9.39
N LYS A 191 11.61 21.51 9.65
CA LYS A 191 12.58 22.59 9.97
C LYS A 191 13.47 22.28 11.17
N HIS A 192 13.02 21.39 12.05
CA HIS A 192 13.68 21.07 13.29
C HIS A 192 14.75 19.97 13.16
N SER A 193 14.81 19.22 12.06
CA SER A 193 15.78 18.13 11.85
C SER A 193 16.75 18.42 10.71
N GLN A 194 18.01 18.01 10.88
CA GLN A 194 19.05 18.05 9.84
C GLN A 194 19.54 16.64 9.45
N ALA A 195 18.98 15.60 10.05
CA ALA A 195 19.47 14.23 9.93
C ALA A 195 18.33 13.27 9.56
N VAL A 196 17.55 13.61 8.54
CA VAL A 196 16.46 12.76 8.04
C VAL A 196 17.02 11.66 7.13
N ASP A 197 16.67 10.43 7.42
CA ASP A 197 17.23 9.22 6.84
C ASP A 197 16.15 8.35 6.18
N TYR A 198 16.55 7.53 5.22
CA TYR A 198 15.71 6.56 4.51
C TYR A 198 15.90 5.16 5.10
N GLU A 199 14.85 4.35 5.05
CA GLU A 199 14.87 2.96 5.52
C GLU A 199 13.88 2.13 4.68
N GLY A 200 14.37 1.46 3.62
CA GLY A 200 13.49 0.60 2.81
C GLY A 200 13.08 -0.64 3.59
N GLU A 201 11.78 -0.91 3.70
CA GLU A 201 11.26 -2.04 4.47
C GLU A 201 10.13 -2.80 3.75
N LEU A 202 10.04 -4.11 4.02
CA LEU A 202 8.81 -4.87 3.80
C LEU A 202 7.81 -4.49 4.88
N ALA A 203 6.60 -4.13 4.48
CA ALA A 203 5.48 -3.90 5.38
C ALA A 203 4.43 -5.01 5.25
N VAL A 204 3.88 -5.43 6.38
CA VAL A 204 2.84 -6.45 6.52
C VAL A 204 1.55 -5.77 6.94
N VAL A 205 0.46 -6.01 6.22
CA VAL A 205 -0.87 -5.49 6.56
C VAL A 205 -1.69 -6.58 7.24
N ILE A 206 -2.24 -6.29 8.41
CA ILE A 206 -3.08 -7.21 9.16
C ILE A 206 -4.47 -7.27 8.51
N GLY A 207 -5.01 -8.48 8.34
CA GLY A 207 -6.31 -8.74 7.69
C GLY A 207 -7.39 -9.30 8.59
N ARG A 208 -7.04 -9.81 9.78
CA ARG A 208 -8.00 -10.29 10.78
C ARG A 208 -7.55 -9.90 12.19
N VAL A 209 -8.53 -9.72 13.09
CA VAL A 209 -8.26 -9.46 14.50
C VAL A 209 -7.46 -10.61 15.10
N ALA A 210 -6.43 -10.31 15.87
CA ALA A 210 -5.58 -11.31 16.48
C ALA A 210 -5.01 -10.88 17.84
N ARG A 211 -4.96 -11.83 18.77
CA ARG A 211 -4.38 -11.68 20.11
C ARG A 211 -3.85 -13.03 20.56
N HIS A 212 -2.72 -13.06 21.26
CA HIS A 212 -2.05 -14.28 21.74
C HIS A 212 -1.85 -15.32 20.64
N LEU A 213 -1.40 -14.90 19.45
CA LEU A 213 -1.14 -15.80 18.34
C LEU A 213 0.01 -16.76 18.71
N PRO A 214 -0.15 -18.08 18.45
CA PRO A 214 1.01 -18.93 18.31
C PRO A 214 1.85 -18.48 17.10
N GLU A 215 3.16 -18.72 17.15
CA GLU A 215 4.05 -18.43 16.01
C GLU A 215 3.68 -19.31 14.80
N GLU A 216 3.33 -20.57 15.06
CA GLU A 216 2.70 -21.45 14.08
C GLU A 216 1.36 -20.86 13.63
N GLY A 217 1.18 -20.66 12.32
CA GLY A 217 -0.04 -20.07 11.77
C GLY A 217 -0.15 -18.55 11.93
N ALA A 218 0.85 -17.86 12.50
CA ALA A 218 0.80 -16.40 12.65
C ALA A 218 0.59 -15.66 11.32
N LEU A 219 1.13 -16.18 10.21
CA LEU A 219 0.97 -15.60 8.86
C LEU A 219 -0.47 -15.64 8.34
N GLU A 220 -1.34 -16.48 8.93
CA GLU A 220 -2.74 -16.55 8.52
C GLU A 220 -3.52 -15.25 8.77
N VAL A 221 -3.03 -14.39 9.68
CA VAL A 221 -3.67 -13.11 9.98
C VAL A 221 -3.34 -12.01 8.98
N VAL A 222 -2.36 -12.24 8.11
CA VAL A 222 -1.85 -11.25 7.15
C VAL A 222 -2.81 -11.13 5.97
N ALA A 223 -3.25 -9.90 5.68
CA ALA A 223 -3.97 -9.56 4.45
C ALA A 223 -3.03 -9.62 3.25
N GLY A 224 -1.83 -9.04 3.40
CA GLY A 224 -0.84 -8.99 2.35
C GLY A 224 0.37 -8.14 2.75
N TYR A 225 1.16 -7.80 1.74
CA TYR A 225 2.43 -7.12 1.86
C TYR A 225 2.48 -5.87 0.98
N THR A 226 3.20 -4.84 1.42
CA THR A 226 3.46 -3.61 0.65
C THR A 226 4.91 -3.15 0.89
N VAL A 227 5.40 -2.24 0.06
CA VAL A 227 6.68 -1.55 0.33
C VAL A 227 6.43 -0.42 1.32
N ALA A 228 7.40 -0.19 2.20
CA ALA A 228 7.46 0.96 3.08
C ALA A 228 8.82 1.66 3.03
N ASN A 229 8.83 2.94 3.36
CA ASN A 229 10.03 3.68 3.74
C ASN A 229 9.88 4.16 5.19
N ASP A 230 10.66 3.62 6.13
CA ASP A 230 10.62 4.01 7.55
C ASP A 230 11.49 5.24 7.84
N VAL A 231 11.08 6.38 7.28
CA VAL A 231 11.82 7.65 7.36
C VAL A 231 12.07 8.05 8.81
N SER A 232 13.28 8.53 9.08
CA SER A 232 13.78 8.74 10.45
C SER A 232 14.55 10.05 10.60
N ALA A 233 14.12 10.93 11.50
CA ALA A 233 14.91 12.05 12.00
C ALA A 233 15.89 11.56 13.08
N ARG A 234 17.14 11.25 12.69
CA ARG A 234 18.14 10.57 13.53
C ARG A 234 18.62 11.39 14.71
N ASP A 235 18.71 12.70 14.52
CA ASP A 235 19.05 13.69 15.54
C ASP A 235 18.02 13.73 16.68
N TYR A 236 16.76 13.39 16.40
CA TYR A 236 15.72 13.25 17.44
C TYR A 236 15.66 11.84 18.02
N GLN A 237 15.76 10.83 17.16
CA GLN A 237 15.70 9.42 17.55
C GLN A 237 16.79 9.07 18.56
N ASN A 238 18.05 9.43 18.26
CA ASN A 238 19.21 9.00 19.05
C ASN A 238 19.34 9.74 20.37
N VAL A 239 18.91 11.00 20.44
CA VAL A 239 19.07 11.84 21.63
C VAL A 239 18.02 11.54 22.69
N ARG A 240 16.81 11.14 22.29
CA ARG A 240 15.65 11.05 23.20
C ARG A 240 15.26 9.63 23.59
N GLY A 241 15.96 8.62 23.07
CA GLY A 241 15.80 7.22 23.48
C GLY A 241 14.43 6.59 23.18
N GLN A 242 13.62 7.22 22.33
CA GLN A 242 12.30 6.76 21.93
C GLN A 242 12.14 6.88 20.41
N HIS A 243 11.99 5.73 19.75
CA HIS A 243 11.85 5.67 18.29
C HIS A 243 10.71 6.54 17.77
N PHE A 244 9.57 6.58 18.48
CA PHE A 244 8.40 7.37 18.11
C PHE A 244 8.75 8.81 17.72
N ILE A 245 9.63 9.47 18.48
CA ILE A 245 9.93 10.90 18.31
C ILE A 245 10.62 11.19 16.97
N GLY A 246 11.55 10.32 16.55
CA GLY A 246 12.23 10.48 15.26
C GLY A 246 11.51 9.84 14.08
N LYS A 247 10.53 8.95 14.36
CA LYS A 247 9.87 8.11 13.35
C LYS A 247 8.44 8.57 13.01
N SER A 248 7.87 9.53 13.75
CA SER A 248 6.44 9.88 13.63
C SER A 248 6.17 11.30 13.12
N CYS A 249 7.17 11.99 12.56
CA CYS A 249 6.91 13.22 11.83
C CYS A 249 5.91 12.95 10.70
N ASP A 250 5.11 13.96 10.35
CA ASP A 250 4.21 13.83 9.20
C ASP A 250 5.03 13.46 7.95
N THR A 251 4.43 12.69 7.04
CA THR A 251 5.07 12.14 5.82
C THR A 251 6.16 11.10 6.00
N PHE A 252 6.50 10.68 7.22
CA PHE A 252 7.59 9.72 7.48
C PHE A 252 7.20 8.23 7.35
N ALA A 253 5.99 7.93 6.86
CA ALA A 253 5.58 6.56 6.56
C ALA A 253 5.04 6.41 5.12
N PRO A 254 5.86 6.65 4.07
CA PRO A 254 5.48 6.26 2.72
C PRO A 254 5.14 4.76 2.63
N LEU A 255 3.99 4.43 2.03
CA LEU A 255 3.52 3.06 1.81
C LEU A 255 3.00 2.88 0.37
N GLY A 256 3.37 1.79 -0.29
CA GLY A 256 2.84 1.44 -1.62
C GLY A 256 3.74 0.50 -2.43
N PRO A 257 3.63 0.46 -3.78
CA PRO A 257 2.59 1.10 -4.59
C PRO A 257 1.23 0.41 -4.50
N SER A 258 1.19 -0.82 -4.01
CA SER A 258 -0.01 -1.65 -3.87
C SER A 258 0.13 -2.59 -2.69
N LEU A 259 -1.00 -3.02 -2.11
CA LEU A 259 -1.08 -4.15 -1.20
C LEU A 259 -1.20 -5.44 -2.00
N VAL A 260 -0.15 -6.25 -2.01
CA VAL A 260 -0.15 -7.58 -2.65
C VAL A 260 -0.66 -8.61 -1.67
N THR A 261 -1.74 -9.30 -2.02
CA THR A 261 -2.39 -10.25 -1.10
C THR A 261 -1.50 -11.46 -0.81
N ARG A 262 -1.68 -12.04 0.38
CA ARG A 262 -0.81 -13.13 0.86
C ARG A 262 -0.74 -14.32 -0.10
N ASP A 263 -1.83 -14.66 -0.77
CA ASP A 263 -1.89 -15.75 -1.75
C ASP A 263 -0.97 -15.53 -2.97
N GLU A 264 -0.66 -14.29 -3.32
CA GLU A 264 0.30 -13.97 -4.38
C GLU A 264 1.75 -14.03 -3.92
N ILE A 265 2.03 -14.00 -2.62
CA ILE A 265 3.38 -14.08 -2.06
C ILE A 265 3.40 -15.22 -1.04
N SER A 266 3.57 -16.42 -1.58
CA SER A 266 3.60 -17.67 -0.81
C SER A 266 4.75 -17.73 0.19
N ASP A 267 5.90 -17.11 -0.13
CA ASP A 267 7.05 -16.97 0.75
C ASP A 267 7.50 -15.49 0.82
N PRO A 268 7.15 -14.76 1.90
CA PRO A 268 7.59 -13.38 2.10
C PRO A 268 9.03 -13.27 2.63
N HIS A 269 9.66 -14.40 2.97
CA HIS A 269 10.98 -14.46 3.59
C HIS A 269 12.11 -14.67 2.58
N ASP A 270 11.91 -14.56 1.27
CA ASP A 270 13.04 -14.49 0.31
C ASP A 270 12.82 -13.52 -0.86
N LEU A 271 12.29 -12.33 -0.56
CA LEU A 271 12.11 -11.24 -1.52
C LEU A 271 13.36 -10.35 -1.56
N SER A 272 13.81 -9.97 -2.75
CA SER A 272 14.80 -8.89 -2.86
C SER A 272 14.20 -7.54 -2.44
N ILE A 273 14.97 -6.77 -1.67
CA ILE A 273 14.64 -5.41 -1.23
C ILE A 273 15.78 -4.46 -1.59
N ARG A 274 15.44 -3.36 -2.25
CA ARG A 274 16.40 -2.35 -2.72
C ARG A 274 15.89 -0.94 -2.44
N THR A 275 16.80 -0.07 -2.00
CA THR A 275 16.52 1.36 -1.86
C THR A 275 17.48 2.12 -2.76
N PHE A 276 16.95 3.10 -3.49
CA PHE A 276 17.71 4.02 -4.32
C PHE A 276 17.48 5.45 -3.85
N LEU A 277 18.57 6.22 -3.79
CA LEU A 277 18.54 7.66 -3.52
C LEU A 277 18.99 8.39 -4.78
N SER A 278 18.07 9.11 -5.41
CA SER A 278 18.29 9.88 -6.64
C SER A 278 18.94 9.02 -7.75
N GLY A 279 18.48 7.77 -7.86
CA GLY A 279 18.94 6.77 -8.84
C GLY A 279 20.13 5.91 -8.41
N GLU A 280 20.81 6.25 -7.32
CA GLU A 280 21.93 5.48 -6.78
C GLU A 280 21.44 4.39 -5.83
N LEU A 281 21.85 3.13 -6.04
CA LEU A 281 21.53 2.03 -5.13
C LEU A 281 22.23 2.23 -3.78
N VAL A 282 21.45 2.43 -2.72
CA VAL A 282 21.96 2.71 -1.37
C VAL A 282 21.72 1.58 -0.36
N GLN A 283 20.71 0.73 -0.58
CA GLN A 283 20.48 -0.49 0.20
C GLN A 283 20.14 -1.65 -0.73
N SER A 284 20.60 -2.85 -0.42
CA SER A 284 20.31 -4.07 -1.19
C SER A 284 20.44 -5.29 -0.29
N ALA A 285 19.35 -6.03 -0.10
CA ALA A 285 19.33 -7.25 0.73
C ALA A 285 18.20 -8.20 0.28
N ARG A 286 18.03 -9.31 1.00
CA ARG A 286 16.85 -10.19 0.90
C ARG A 286 16.15 -10.34 2.24
N THR A 287 14.83 -10.53 2.23
CA THR A 287 14.02 -10.63 3.45
C THR A 287 14.35 -11.83 4.35
N LYS A 288 15.05 -12.86 3.84
CA LYS A 288 15.60 -13.97 4.66
C LYS A 288 16.67 -13.55 5.65
N GLU A 289 17.26 -12.37 5.45
CA GLU A 289 18.29 -11.83 6.32
C GLU A 289 17.70 -11.21 7.61
N MET A 290 16.36 -11.20 7.73
CA MET A 290 15.70 -10.80 8.97
C MET A 290 16.10 -11.70 10.14
N VAL A 291 16.42 -11.10 11.28
CA VAL A 291 16.75 -11.79 12.54
C VAL A 291 15.51 -12.46 13.11
N PHE A 292 14.40 -11.73 13.14
CA PHE A 292 13.10 -12.22 13.58
C PHE A 292 12.18 -12.36 12.38
N PRO A 293 11.70 -13.58 12.06
CA PRO A 293 10.72 -13.76 10.99
C PRO A 293 9.40 -13.10 11.35
N ILE A 294 8.64 -12.66 10.34
CA ILE A 294 7.30 -12.05 10.47
C ILE A 294 6.40 -12.80 11.47
N ALA A 295 6.36 -14.13 11.41
CA ALA A 295 5.56 -14.95 12.32
C ALA A 295 5.92 -14.72 13.81
N ARG A 296 7.22 -14.68 14.13
CA ARG A 296 7.73 -14.41 15.48
C ARG A 296 7.38 -13.00 15.95
N ILE A 297 7.47 -12.02 15.05
CA ILE A 297 7.12 -10.62 15.36
C ILE A 297 5.62 -10.51 15.68
N LEU A 298 4.77 -11.10 14.86
CA LEU A 298 3.31 -11.10 15.06
C LEU A 298 2.92 -11.82 16.36
N ALA A 299 3.49 -13.00 16.62
CA ALA A 299 3.27 -13.74 17.86
C ALA A 299 3.69 -12.91 19.08
N PHE A 300 4.86 -12.26 19.04
CA PHE A 300 5.33 -11.39 20.11
C PHE A 300 4.42 -10.17 20.31
N ALA A 301 4.10 -9.43 19.25
CA ALA A 301 3.24 -8.25 19.32
C ALA A 301 1.84 -8.58 19.84
N SER A 302 1.26 -9.70 19.39
CA SER A 302 -0.09 -10.12 19.76
C SER A 302 -0.25 -10.52 21.23
N LYS A 303 0.86 -10.83 21.94
CA LYS A 303 0.85 -11.03 23.40
C LYS A 303 0.65 -9.72 24.16
N LEU A 304 1.19 -8.64 23.61
CA LEU A 304 1.20 -7.31 24.22
C LEU A 304 -0.06 -6.52 23.89
N MET A 305 -0.58 -6.66 22.67
CA MET A 305 -1.74 -5.91 22.19
C MET A 305 -2.56 -6.68 21.17
N THR A 306 -3.82 -6.28 20.95
CA THR A 306 -4.63 -6.80 19.85
C THR A 306 -4.17 -6.19 18.53
N LEU A 307 -3.91 -7.05 17.54
CA LEU A 307 -3.73 -6.66 16.14
C LEU A 307 -5.10 -6.60 15.47
N GLU A 308 -5.34 -5.57 14.67
CA GLU A 308 -6.63 -5.28 14.04
C GLU A 308 -6.46 -5.17 12.51
N PRO A 309 -7.49 -5.50 11.72
CA PRO A 309 -7.40 -5.37 10.27
C PRO A 309 -7.09 -3.93 9.85
N GLY A 310 -6.13 -3.77 8.94
CA GLY A 310 -5.61 -2.47 8.51
C GLY A 310 -4.46 -1.93 9.38
N ASP A 311 -4.05 -2.62 10.44
CA ASP A 311 -2.77 -2.31 11.07
C ASP A 311 -1.61 -2.64 10.14
N VAL A 312 -0.51 -1.91 10.30
CA VAL A 312 0.70 -2.07 9.51
C VAL A 312 1.86 -2.44 10.42
N LEU A 313 2.61 -3.46 10.05
CA LEU A 313 3.87 -3.86 10.66
C LEU A 313 5.02 -3.59 9.69
N LEU A 314 5.96 -2.71 10.07
CA LEU A 314 7.23 -2.47 9.40
C LEU A 314 8.28 -3.44 9.97
N THR A 315 8.87 -4.25 9.10
CA THR A 315 9.65 -5.44 9.50
C THR A 315 11.11 -5.17 9.82
N GLY A 316 11.56 -3.92 9.72
CA GLY A 316 12.95 -3.50 9.87
C GLY A 316 13.66 -3.33 8.53
N THR A 317 14.64 -2.43 8.53
CA THR A 317 15.46 -2.08 7.37
C THR A 317 16.75 -2.91 7.27
N PRO A 318 17.24 -3.24 6.06
CA PRO A 318 18.58 -3.75 5.85
C PRO A 318 19.65 -2.66 6.03
N ALA A 319 20.92 -3.07 5.95
CA ALA A 319 22.07 -2.17 6.02
C ALA A 319 22.13 -1.15 4.87
N GLY A 320 22.91 -0.09 5.03
CA GLY A 320 23.11 0.96 4.02
C GLY A 320 22.33 2.25 4.27
N VAL A 321 21.77 2.43 5.48
CA VAL A 321 21.10 3.67 5.89
C VAL A 321 22.09 4.84 5.87
N GLY A 322 21.56 6.05 5.68
CA GLY A 322 22.34 7.27 5.55
C GLY A 322 23.25 7.57 6.74
N MET A 323 22.76 7.33 7.97
CA MET A 323 23.53 7.55 9.20
C MET A 323 24.79 6.69 9.30
N ALA A 324 24.78 5.48 8.74
CA ALA A 324 25.89 4.52 8.83
C ALA A 324 27.03 4.80 7.82
N ARG A 325 26.79 5.70 6.86
CA ARG A 325 27.77 6.07 5.82
C ARG A 325 28.88 6.95 6.40
N LYS A 326 30.02 6.98 5.70
CA LYS A 326 31.20 7.79 6.04
C LYS A 326 31.63 8.64 4.84
N PRO A 327 31.34 9.95 4.82
CA PRO A 327 30.52 10.69 5.79
C PRO A 327 29.04 10.27 5.76
N PRO A 328 28.24 10.60 6.81
CA PRO A 328 26.80 10.36 6.80
C PRO A 328 26.13 11.06 5.60
N ARG A 329 25.08 10.45 5.07
CA ARG A 329 24.32 10.98 3.92
C ARG A 329 22.83 10.98 4.23
N TYR A 330 22.31 12.15 4.58
CA TYR A 330 20.89 12.38 4.88
C TYR A 330 20.15 12.91 3.67
N LEU A 331 18.82 12.76 3.67
CA LEU A 331 17.94 13.28 2.63
C LEU A 331 18.06 14.80 2.51
N GLN A 332 18.05 15.31 1.28
CA GLN A 332 18.09 16.73 0.94
C GLN A 332 16.88 17.11 0.10
N GLU A 333 16.55 18.40 0.05
CA GLU A 333 15.53 18.92 -0.86
C GLU A 333 15.84 18.52 -2.32
N GLY A 334 14.83 18.01 -3.03
CA GLY A 334 14.95 17.57 -4.42
C GLY A 334 15.42 16.12 -4.59
N ASP A 335 15.78 15.42 -3.51
CA ASP A 335 16.05 13.98 -3.58
C ASP A 335 14.81 13.19 -3.99
N VAL A 336 15.05 12.04 -4.64
CA VAL A 336 14.03 11.05 -4.95
C VAL A 336 14.38 9.74 -4.27
N VAL A 337 13.47 9.22 -3.44
CA VAL A 337 13.66 7.91 -2.80
C VAL A 337 12.80 6.88 -3.52
N ASP A 338 13.43 5.85 -4.04
CA ASP A 338 12.73 4.68 -4.58
C ASP A 338 13.03 3.47 -3.69
N VAL A 339 12.00 2.83 -3.13
CA VAL A 339 12.11 1.53 -2.47
C VAL A 339 11.43 0.49 -3.34
N GLU A 340 12.12 -0.60 -3.66
CA GLU A 340 11.60 -1.67 -4.51
C GLU A 340 11.68 -3.01 -3.80
N ILE A 341 10.57 -3.75 -3.84
CA ILE A 341 10.50 -5.12 -3.35
C ILE A 341 9.98 -6.03 -4.46
N GLU A 342 10.67 -7.16 -4.64
CA GLU A 342 10.29 -8.22 -5.57
C GLU A 342 8.81 -8.61 -5.42
N ARG A 343 8.12 -8.81 -6.55
CA ARG A 343 6.69 -9.14 -6.63
C ARG A 343 5.71 -8.08 -6.11
N ILE A 344 6.16 -7.03 -5.42
CA ILE A 344 5.30 -5.95 -4.93
C ILE A 344 5.36 -4.74 -5.86
N GLY A 345 6.56 -4.29 -6.21
CA GLY A 345 6.79 -3.13 -7.07
C GLY A 345 7.67 -2.07 -6.42
N ARG A 346 7.63 -0.87 -6.98
CA ARG A 346 8.46 0.27 -6.57
C ARG A 346 7.61 1.38 -5.98
N LEU A 347 7.94 1.78 -4.75
CA LEU A 347 7.41 2.94 -4.06
C LEU A 347 8.38 4.11 -4.28
N ARG A 348 7.89 5.17 -4.94
CA ARG A 348 8.63 6.41 -5.16
C ARG A 348 8.10 7.50 -4.23
N SER A 349 8.99 8.31 -3.66
CA SER A 349 8.66 9.53 -2.93
C SER A 349 9.62 10.66 -3.29
N PHE A 350 9.13 11.90 -3.25
CA PHE A 350 9.94 13.10 -3.52
C PHE A 350 10.28 13.81 -2.21
N VAL A 351 11.49 14.34 -2.08
CA VAL A 351 11.89 15.04 -0.85
C VAL A 351 11.73 16.55 -1.03
N THR A 352 10.94 17.17 -0.16
CA THR A 352 10.75 18.63 -0.10
C THR A 352 11.06 19.15 1.30
N VAL A 353 11.14 20.47 1.48
CA VAL A 353 11.33 21.10 2.79
C VAL A 353 10.04 21.71 3.29
N GLU A 354 9.83 21.68 4.60
CA GLU A 354 8.70 22.35 5.25
C GLU A 354 8.75 23.86 4.98
N ARG A 355 7.72 24.39 4.31
CA ARG A 355 7.60 25.82 4.01
C ARG A 355 7.06 26.61 5.21
N SER A 356 7.34 27.91 5.26
CA SER A 356 6.91 28.85 6.31
C SER A 356 5.45 29.25 6.22
#